data_AF-Q08271-F1
#
_entry.id   AF-Q08271-F1
#
_cell.length_a   1.000
_cell.length_b   1.000
_cell.length_c   1.000
_cell.angle_alpha   90.00
_cell.angle_beta   90.00
_cell.angle_gamma   90.00
#
_symmetry.space_group_name_H-M   'P 1'
#
loop_
_entity.id
_entity.type
_entity.pdbx_description
1 polymer ?
#
loop_
_entity_poly.entity_id
_entity_poly.type
_entity_poly.pdbx_seq_one_letter_code
_entity_poly.pdbx_strand_id
1 'polypeptide(L)'
;MMVFSSTFIFLILELVVLCEASVHTIQIKDKHFVDTVTGKPFFIKGVDYQPGGSSDVSEKQDPLSNPDACARDILLFQELGINTVRIYSINPDLNHDACMTMLAMAGIYLILDVNSPLQNQHLNRYEPWTTYNEVYLEHVFKVVEQFSHYNNTLGFFAGNEIVNDKRSAQYSPAYVKELIGTMKNYISAHSPRTIPVGYSAADDLNYRVSLSEYLECKDDDKPENSVDFYGVNSYQWCGQQTMQTSGYDTLVDAYRSYSKPVFFSEFGCNKVLPRQFQEIGYLFSEEMYSVFCGGLVYEFSQEDNNYGLVEYQEDDSVQLLADFEKLKSHYQNIEFPSMKTLKETVQMEETPSCAEDYENLKIESKIAKNLGSSLIKKGVKVEKGKYIDIHEDQLSTNVTILDKHGDRWNGPKKIEIRQSLTLADLEGEEQEDADEDKDDLKRKHRNSASISGPLLPLGLCLLFFTFSLFF
;
A
#
# COMPACT_ATOMS: atom_id res chain seq x y z
N MET A 1 -19.96 -12.19 73.54
CA MET A 1 -18.92 -13.24 73.44
C MET A 1 -19.20 -14.06 72.18
N MET A 2 -18.17 -14.49 71.45
CA MET A 2 -18.19 -15.08 70.08
C MET A 2 -18.14 -14.02 68.98
N VAL A 3 -16.96 -13.43 68.72
CA VAL A 3 -15.84 -13.89 67.85
C VAL A 3 -16.18 -13.70 66.37
N PHE A 4 -15.66 -12.58 65.83
CA PHE A 4 -15.63 -12.24 64.41
C PHE A 4 -14.73 -13.23 63.65
N SER A 5 -15.24 -13.78 62.56
CA SER A 5 -14.46 -14.50 61.55
C SER A 5 -14.48 -13.66 60.27
N SER A 6 -13.41 -12.88 60.04
CA SER A 6 -13.18 -12.20 58.77
C SER A 6 -12.68 -13.22 57.75
N THR A 7 -13.53 -13.55 56.79
CA THR A 7 -13.16 -14.29 55.58
C THR A 7 -12.56 -13.29 54.59
N PHE A 8 -11.26 -13.39 54.35
CA PHE A 8 -10.57 -12.69 53.27
C PHE A 8 -11.07 -13.25 51.93
N ILE A 9 -11.83 -12.45 51.18
CA ILE A 9 -12.19 -12.72 49.79
C ILE A 9 -10.97 -12.32 48.95
N PHE A 10 -10.29 -13.32 48.37
CA PHE A 10 -9.32 -13.12 47.31
C PHE A 10 -10.07 -12.68 46.05
N LEU A 11 -9.94 -11.40 45.70
CA LEU A 11 -10.34 -10.89 44.40
C LEU A 11 -9.24 -11.27 43.40
N ILE A 12 -9.42 -12.38 42.68
CA ILE A 12 -8.62 -12.71 41.50
C ILE A 12 -9.13 -11.79 40.39
N LEU A 13 -8.39 -10.71 40.13
CA LEU A 13 -8.58 -9.88 38.96
C LEU A 13 -7.98 -10.65 37.77
N GLU A 14 -8.79 -11.45 37.08
CA GLU A 14 -8.45 -11.91 35.74
C GLU A 14 -8.39 -10.66 34.85
N LEU A 15 -7.18 -10.18 34.60
CA LEU A 15 -6.90 -9.24 33.53
C LEU A 15 -7.14 -10.00 32.22
N VAL A 16 -8.39 -10.04 31.78
CA VAL A 16 -8.70 -10.32 30.38
C VAL A 16 -8.08 -9.16 29.63
N VAL A 17 -6.90 -9.41 29.06
CA VAL A 17 -6.43 -8.61 27.93
C VAL A 17 -7.47 -8.86 26.86
N LEU A 18 -8.49 -7.99 26.82
CA LEU A 18 -9.23 -7.76 25.60
C LEU A 18 -8.15 -7.32 24.61
N CYS A 19 -7.73 -8.25 23.75
CA CYS A 19 -7.07 -7.86 22.53
C CYS A 19 -8.18 -7.14 21.75
N GLU A 20 -8.28 -5.84 21.99
CA GLU A 20 -9.15 -4.93 21.28
C GLU A 20 -8.81 -5.08 19.80
N ALA A 21 -9.76 -5.64 19.06
CA ALA A 21 -9.63 -5.81 17.63
C ALA A 21 -9.76 -4.42 17.03
N SER A 22 -8.61 -3.81 16.75
CA SER A 22 -8.51 -2.76 15.75
C SER A 22 -8.14 -3.36 14.42
N VAL A 23 -8.52 -2.68 13.35
CA VAL A 23 -7.97 -3.00 12.04
C VAL A 23 -6.50 -2.62 12.11
N HIS A 24 -5.61 -3.62 12.15
CA HIS A 24 -4.19 -3.34 12.22
C HIS A 24 -3.75 -2.65 10.92
N THR A 25 -2.88 -1.66 11.04
CA THR A 25 -2.23 -1.09 9.85
C THR A 25 -1.21 -2.08 9.28
N ILE A 26 -0.90 -1.95 7.99
CA ILE A 26 0.24 -2.64 7.37
C ILE A 26 1.36 -1.63 7.18
N GLN A 27 2.57 -1.99 7.61
CA GLN A 27 3.78 -1.20 7.40
C GLN A 27 4.79 -1.94 6.53
N ILE A 28 5.80 -1.22 6.08
CA ILE A 28 6.95 -1.84 5.40
C ILE A 28 8.06 -2.10 6.41
N LYS A 29 8.59 -3.32 6.36
CA LYS A 29 9.81 -3.70 7.07
C LYS A 29 10.71 -4.44 6.11
N ASP A 30 11.91 -3.90 5.90
CA ASP A 30 12.82 -4.37 4.86
C ASP A 30 12.10 -4.36 3.49
N LYS A 31 12.15 -5.47 2.74
CA LYS A 31 11.44 -5.64 1.46
C LYS A 31 10.07 -6.33 1.58
N HIS A 32 9.43 -6.28 2.76
CA HIS A 32 8.15 -6.94 3.02
C HIS A 32 7.11 -6.00 3.63
N PHE A 33 5.85 -6.28 3.33
CA PHE A 33 4.71 -5.76 4.10
C PHE A 33 4.52 -6.60 5.36
N VAL A 34 4.24 -5.94 6.49
CA VAL A 34 4.11 -6.57 7.80
C VAL A 34 2.95 -5.94 8.57
N ASP A 35 2.13 -6.78 9.19
CA ASP A 35 1.07 -6.37 10.11
C ASP A 35 1.69 -5.78 11.40
N THR A 36 1.31 -4.56 11.76
CA THR A 36 1.99 -3.78 12.81
C THR A 36 1.86 -4.35 14.22
N VAL A 37 0.80 -5.13 14.48
CA VAL A 37 0.52 -5.67 15.82
C VAL A 37 1.03 -7.10 15.95
N THR A 38 0.75 -7.94 14.96
CA THR A 38 1.12 -9.37 14.98
C THR A 38 2.56 -9.62 14.51
N GLY A 39 3.15 -8.68 13.77
CA GLY A 39 4.47 -8.81 13.17
C GLY A 39 4.56 -9.90 12.08
N LYS A 40 3.42 -10.42 11.61
CA LYS A 40 3.36 -11.41 10.53
C LYS A 40 3.54 -10.74 9.17
N PRO A 41 4.14 -11.42 8.17
CA PRO A 41 4.22 -10.87 6.84
C PRO A 41 2.82 -10.80 6.23
N PHE A 42 2.56 -9.73 5.48
CA PHE A 42 1.33 -9.53 4.74
C PHE A 42 1.61 -9.76 3.25
N PHE A 43 1.06 -10.83 2.69
CA PHE A 43 1.10 -11.10 1.26
C PHE A 43 -0.19 -10.63 0.61
N ILE A 44 -0.07 -9.87 -0.48
CA ILE A 44 -1.22 -9.39 -1.24
C ILE A 44 -1.83 -10.58 -1.97
N LYS A 45 -3.08 -10.91 -1.64
CA LYS A 45 -3.91 -11.87 -2.34
C LYS A 45 -5.18 -11.15 -2.71
N GLY A 46 -5.18 -10.49 -3.86
CA GLY A 46 -6.16 -9.46 -4.17
C GLY A 46 -6.79 -9.53 -5.55
N VAL A 47 -7.67 -8.56 -5.80
CA VAL A 47 -8.32 -8.33 -7.09
C VAL A 47 -8.37 -6.83 -7.35
N ASP A 48 -8.26 -6.44 -8.61
CA ASP A 48 -8.53 -5.07 -9.02
C ASP A 48 -10.04 -4.86 -9.12
N TYR A 49 -10.56 -3.79 -8.50
CA TYR A 49 -11.99 -3.54 -8.33
C TYR A 49 -12.33 -2.12 -8.77
N GLN A 50 -12.79 -1.97 -10.02
CA GLN A 50 -13.25 -0.69 -10.54
C GLN A 50 -14.42 -0.92 -11.50
N PRO A 51 -15.61 -1.26 -10.98
CA PRO A 51 -16.83 -1.40 -11.80
C PRO A 51 -17.06 -0.20 -12.71
N GLY A 52 -17.33 -0.45 -14.00
CA GLY A 52 -17.48 0.60 -15.03
C GLY A 52 -16.14 1.12 -15.58
N GLY A 53 -15.02 0.62 -15.07
CA GLY A 53 -13.67 1.04 -15.43
C GLY A 53 -13.25 2.36 -14.78
N SER A 54 -11.98 2.74 -14.96
CA SER A 54 -11.40 3.95 -14.34
C SER A 54 -12.09 5.26 -14.75
N SER A 55 -12.84 5.25 -15.85
CA SER A 55 -13.56 6.42 -16.35
C SER A 55 -14.96 6.61 -15.76
N ASP A 56 -15.49 5.62 -15.03
CA ASP A 56 -16.83 5.67 -14.43
C ASP A 56 -16.82 6.26 -13.00
N VAL A 57 -15.94 7.23 -12.77
CA VAL A 57 -15.95 8.09 -11.58
C VAL A 57 -16.60 9.42 -11.92
N SER A 58 -17.53 9.85 -11.08
CA SER A 58 -18.30 11.08 -11.28
C SER A 58 -18.48 11.87 -9.98
N GLU A 59 -19.16 13.02 -10.07
CA GLU A 59 -19.56 13.80 -8.90
C GLU A 59 -20.53 13.05 -7.95
N LYS A 60 -21.10 11.92 -8.37
CA LYS A 60 -22.16 11.22 -7.63
C LYS A 60 -21.84 9.78 -7.25
N GLN A 61 -20.90 9.16 -7.96
CA GLN A 61 -20.57 7.76 -7.77
C GLN A 61 -19.11 7.48 -8.09
N ASP A 62 -18.60 6.49 -7.39
CA ASP A 62 -17.35 5.76 -7.58
C ASP A 62 -17.49 4.35 -6.95
N PRO A 63 -16.49 3.44 -7.08
CA PRO A 63 -16.60 2.06 -6.60
C PRO A 63 -16.88 1.86 -5.10
N LEU A 64 -16.62 2.87 -4.25
CA LEU A 64 -16.73 2.78 -2.79
C LEU A 64 -17.77 3.74 -2.19
N SER A 65 -18.55 4.40 -3.03
CA SER A 65 -19.56 5.39 -2.61
C SER A 65 -20.96 4.82 -2.40
N ASN A 66 -21.21 3.57 -2.84
CA ASN A 66 -22.50 2.90 -2.73
C ASN A 66 -22.44 1.71 -1.75
N PRO A 67 -22.97 1.87 -0.51
CA PRO A 67 -22.94 0.82 0.50
C PRO A 67 -23.58 -0.51 0.06
N ASP A 68 -24.69 -0.48 -0.68
CA ASP A 68 -25.39 -1.70 -1.11
C ASP A 68 -24.57 -2.50 -2.13
N ALA A 69 -23.88 -1.80 -3.04
CA ALA A 69 -22.97 -2.40 -4.00
C ALA A 69 -21.74 -2.98 -3.29
N CYS A 70 -21.17 -2.25 -2.33
CA CYS A 70 -20.06 -2.74 -1.51
C CYS A 70 -20.46 -3.97 -0.70
N ALA A 71 -21.63 -3.98 -0.04
CA ALA A 71 -22.09 -5.11 0.74
C ALA A 71 -22.20 -6.39 -0.10
N ARG A 72 -22.72 -6.24 -1.32
CA ARG A 72 -22.81 -7.32 -2.32
C ARG A 72 -21.42 -7.82 -2.75
N ASP A 73 -20.50 -6.93 -3.09
CA ASP A 73 -19.22 -7.33 -3.69
C ASP A 73 -18.21 -7.81 -2.64
N ILE A 74 -18.23 -7.23 -1.43
CA ILE A 74 -17.42 -7.70 -0.29
C ILE A 74 -17.78 -9.13 0.11
N LEU A 75 -19.06 -9.50 0.03
CA LEU A 75 -19.50 -10.88 0.22
C LEU A 75 -18.82 -11.84 -0.77
N LEU A 76 -18.67 -11.42 -2.03
CA LEU A 76 -18.00 -12.18 -3.08
C LEU A 76 -16.47 -12.16 -2.91
N PHE A 77 -15.90 -11.07 -2.39
CA PHE A 77 -14.48 -11.00 -2.04
C PHE A 77 -14.14 -12.01 -0.93
N GLN A 78 -14.99 -12.13 0.09
CA GLN A 78 -14.82 -13.13 1.14
C GLN A 78 -14.94 -14.55 0.60
N GLU A 79 -15.83 -14.78 -0.36
CA GLU A 79 -15.97 -16.07 -1.03
C GLU A 79 -14.73 -16.45 -1.86
N LEU A 80 -14.10 -15.48 -2.54
CA LEU A 80 -12.78 -15.66 -3.17
C LEU A 80 -11.66 -15.86 -2.14
N GLY A 81 -11.86 -15.33 -0.92
CA GLY A 81 -10.92 -15.36 0.18
C GLY A 81 -9.80 -14.34 0.05
N ILE A 82 -9.98 -13.26 -0.72
CA ILE A 82 -8.99 -12.19 -0.90
C ILE A 82 -8.81 -11.35 0.37
N ASN A 83 -7.68 -10.64 0.46
CA ASN A 83 -7.37 -9.72 1.56
C ASN A 83 -7.05 -8.30 1.10
N THR A 84 -7.03 -8.04 -0.21
CA THR A 84 -6.68 -6.73 -0.77
C THR A 84 -7.51 -6.45 -2.02
N VAL A 85 -7.99 -5.22 -2.14
CA VAL A 85 -8.54 -4.67 -3.39
C VAL A 85 -7.69 -3.51 -3.87
N ARG A 86 -7.56 -3.34 -5.19
CA ARG A 86 -7.01 -2.11 -5.78
C ARG A 86 -8.12 -1.32 -6.45
N ILE A 87 -8.13 -0.01 -6.20
CA ILE A 87 -9.04 0.95 -6.83
C ILE A 87 -8.20 1.92 -7.67
N TYR A 88 -8.56 2.11 -8.93
CA TYR A 88 -7.82 2.96 -9.86
C TYR A 88 -8.20 4.44 -9.78
N SER A 89 -9.41 4.74 -9.31
CA SER A 89 -9.92 6.11 -9.27
C SER A 89 -11.10 6.21 -8.31
N ILE A 90 -11.12 7.32 -7.56
CA ILE A 90 -12.14 7.64 -6.57
C ILE A 90 -12.49 9.12 -6.66
N ASN A 91 -13.68 9.53 -6.20
CA ASN A 91 -13.99 10.93 -5.98
C ASN A 91 -13.87 11.26 -4.48
N PRO A 92 -12.84 12.01 -4.05
CA PRO A 92 -12.64 12.28 -2.63
C PRO A 92 -13.67 13.25 -2.02
N ASP A 93 -14.59 13.81 -2.82
CA ASP A 93 -15.71 14.61 -2.31
C ASP A 93 -16.95 13.75 -1.96
N LEU A 94 -16.92 12.43 -2.20
CA LEU A 94 -17.94 11.46 -1.77
C LEU A 94 -17.61 10.86 -0.40
N ASN A 95 -18.61 10.25 0.25
CA ASN A 95 -18.41 9.52 1.51
C ASN A 95 -18.17 8.03 1.22
N HIS A 96 -17.10 7.47 1.79
CA HIS A 96 -16.71 6.07 1.64
C HIS A 96 -16.74 5.29 2.95
N ASP A 97 -17.20 5.91 4.05
CA ASP A 97 -17.11 5.39 5.42
C ASP A 97 -17.72 3.99 5.50
N ALA A 98 -18.93 3.80 4.96
CA ALA A 98 -19.63 2.53 5.03
C ALA A 98 -18.90 1.40 4.30
N CYS A 99 -18.43 1.64 3.08
CA CYS A 99 -17.70 0.65 2.28
C CYS A 99 -16.35 0.32 2.91
N MET A 100 -15.60 1.33 3.35
CA MET A 100 -14.31 1.13 4.02
C MET A 100 -14.47 0.39 5.35
N THR A 101 -15.53 0.69 6.10
CA THR A 101 -15.89 -0.05 7.33
C THR A 101 -16.20 -1.51 7.03
N MET A 102 -17.01 -1.80 6.01
CA MET A 102 -17.31 -3.20 5.65
C MET A 102 -16.08 -3.96 5.13
N LEU A 103 -15.21 -3.31 4.35
CA LEU A 103 -13.93 -3.90 3.91
C LEU A 103 -13.06 -4.25 5.12
N ALA A 104 -12.90 -3.30 6.05
CA ALA A 104 -12.17 -3.49 7.29
C ALA A 104 -12.75 -4.65 8.12
N MET A 105 -14.07 -4.66 8.36
CA MET A 105 -14.75 -5.75 9.08
C MET A 105 -14.55 -7.10 8.40
N ALA A 106 -14.48 -7.14 7.07
CA ALA A 106 -14.19 -8.34 6.29
C ALA A 106 -12.71 -8.75 6.29
N GLY A 107 -11.81 -7.92 6.84
CA GLY A 107 -10.36 -8.13 6.84
C GLY A 107 -9.68 -7.83 5.49
N ILE A 108 -10.26 -6.92 4.71
CA ILE A 108 -9.81 -6.56 3.36
C ILE A 108 -9.20 -5.16 3.37
N TYR A 109 -8.00 -5.07 2.81
CA TYR A 109 -7.22 -3.85 2.65
C TYR A 109 -7.42 -3.22 1.27
N LEU A 110 -7.09 -1.94 1.17
CA LEU A 110 -7.20 -1.12 -0.03
C LEU A 110 -5.82 -0.63 -0.47
N ILE A 111 -5.48 -0.81 -1.74
CA ILE A 111 -4.45 -0.02 -2.43
C ILE A 111 -5.16 0.96 -3.35
N LEU A 112 -4.84 2.24 -3.25
CA LEU A 112 -5.58 3.29 -3.97
C LEU A 112 -4.65 4.11 -4.87
N ASP A 113 -4.97 4.16 -6.15
CA ASP A 113 -4.36 5.10 -7.09
C ASP A 113 -4.89 6.52 -6.82
N VAL A 114 -3.99 7.52 -6.82
CA VAL A 114 -4.37 8.93 -6.59
C VAL A 114 -4.68 9.70 -7.89
N ASN A 115 -4.55 9.04 -9.03
CA ASN A 115 -4.84 9.62 -10.33
C ASN A 115 -6.26 9.23 -10.74
N SER A 116 -6.92 10.09 -11.52
CA SER A 116 -8.23 9.86 -12.11
C SER A 116 -8.24 10.37 -13.54
N PRO A 117 -8.96 9.73 -14.48
CA PRO A 117 -9.00 10.18 -15.88
C PRO A 117 -9.71 11.53 -16.06
N LEU A 118 -10.33 12.07 -15.00
CA LEU A 118 -10.96 13.38 -15.02
C LEU A 118 -9.94 14.51 -15.20
N GLN A 119 -10.44 15.64 -15.70
CA GLN A 119 -9.62 16.81 -16.00
C GLN A 119 -8.92 17.33 -14.73
N ASN A 120 -7.62 17.63 -14.84
CA ASN A 120 -6.77 18.10 -13.73
C ASN A 120 -6.58 17.09 -12.58
N GLN A 121 -6.93 15.81 -12.76
CA GLN A 121 -6.80 14.78 -11.73
C GLN A 121 -5.80 13.68 -12.09
N HIS A 122 -4.95 13.91 -13.09
CA HIS A 122 -3.91 12.96 -13.49
C HIS A 122 -2.64 13.65 -13.95
N LEU A 123 -1.53 12.92 -13.87
CA LEU A 123 -0.28 13.28 -14.51
C LEU A 123 -0.26 12.80 -15.97
N ASN A 124 -0.26 13.73 -16.93
CA ASN A 124 -0.17 13.38 -18.35
C ASN A 124 1.22 12.83 -18.68
N ARG A 125 1.27 11.60 -19.17
CA ARG A 125 2.50 10.88 -19.51
C ARG A 125 3.40 11.53 -20.56
N TYR A 126 2.86 12.37 -21.44
CA TYR A 126 3.58 12.96 -22.57
C TYR A 126 3.91 14.44 -22.40
N GLU A 127 3.23 15.11 -21.46
CA GLU A 127 3.42 16.52 -21.14
C GLU A 127 3.17 16.81 -19.66
N PRO A 128 3.86 16.13 -18.74
CA PRO A 128 3.57 16.21 -17.31
C PRO A 128 3.72 17.63 -16.74
N TRP A 129 4.52 18.49 -17.36
CA TRP A 129 4.65 19.92 -16.98
C TRP A 129 3.36 20.72 -17.14
N THR A 130 2.37 20.23 -17.91
CA THR A 130 1.08 20.90 -18.08
C THR A 130 0.08 20.52 -16.99
N THR A 131 0.17 19.30 -16.45
CA THR A 131 -0.78 18.76 -15.48
C THR A 131 -0.25 18.73 -14.05
N TYR A 132 1.08 18.67 -13.85
CA TYR A 132 1.69 18.77 -12.53
C TYR A 132 1.64 20.22 -12.02
N ASN A 133 0.50 20.58 -11.44
CA ASN A 133 0.16 21.92 -10.96
C ASN A 133 -0.60 21.85 -9.62
N GLU A 134 -0.89 22.99 -8.99
CA GLU A 134 -1.54 23.02 -7.66
C GLU A 134 -2.95 22.40 -7.65
N VAL A 135 -3.70 22.47 -8.76
CA VAL A 135 -5.05 21.88 -8.85
C VAL A 135 -4.97 20.35 -8.79
N TYR A 136 -4.02 19.77 -9.53
CA TYR A 136 -3.76 18.34 -9.46
C TYR A 136 -3.28 17.90 -8.08
N LEU A 137 -2.34 18.64 -7.48
CA LEU A 137 -1.84 18.31 -6.14
C LEU A 137 -2.94 18.44 -5.07
N GLU A 138 -3.85 19.41 -5.19
CA GLU A 138 -5.01 19.50 -4.30
C GLU A 138 -5.90 18.25 -4.38
N HIS A 139 -6.18 17.73 -5.58
CA HIS A 139 -6.91 16.46 -5.73
C HIS A 139 -6.17 15.29 -5.07
N VAL A 140 -4.89 15.11 -5.37
CA VAL A 140 -4.06 14.04 -4.78
C VAL A 140 -4.10 14.11 -3.26
N PHE A 141 -3.93 15.30 -2.69
CA PHE A 141 -3.96 15.50 -1.24
C PHE A 141 -5.34 15.27 -0.64
N LYS A 142 -6.44 15.55 -1.36
CA LYS A 142 -7.79 15.19 -0.87
C LYS A 142 -7.98 13.69 -0.77
N VAL A 143 -7.55 12.93 -1.79
CA VAL A 143 -7.57 11.47 -1.76
C VAL A 143 -6.73 10.95 -0.59
N VAL A 144 -5.51 11.44 -0.45
CA VAL A 144 -4.60 11.06 0.65
C VAL A 144 -5.22 11.40 2.01
N GLU A 145 -5.68 12.64 2.22
CA GLU A 145 -6.26 13.09 3.49
C GLU A 145 -7.44 12.20 3.91
N GLN A 146 -8.41 12.00 3.02
CA GLN A 146 -9.61 11.21 3.35
C GLN A 146 -9.26 9.76 3.68
N PHE A 147 -8.47 9.10 2.83
CA PHE A 147 -8.18 7.66 2.96
C PHE A 147 -7.09 7.33 3.98
N SER A 148 -6.35 8.33 4.48
CA SER A 148 -5.32 8.11 5.50
C SER A 148 -5.89 7.69 6.85
N HIS A 149 -7.15 8.04 7.11
CA HIS A 149 -7.83 7.76 8.37
C HIS A 149 -8.47 6.35 8.43
N TYR A 150 -8.44 5.58 7.34
CA TYR A 150 -8.81 4.16 7.40
C TYR A 150 -7.55 3.30 7.56
N ASN A 151 -7.45 2.54 8.65
CA ASN A 151 -6.31 1.66 8.89
C ASN A 151 -6.14 0.57 7.80
N ASN A 152 -7.22 0.15 7.14
CA ASN A 152 -7.14 -0.80 6.03
C ASN A 152 -6.71 -0.18 4.69
N THR A 153 -6.41 1.12 4.60
CA THR A 153 -5.69 1.66 3.43
C THR A 153 -4.21 1.24 3.52
N LEU A 154 -3.84 0.21 2.76
CA LEU A 154 -2.50 -0.38 2.76
C LEU A 154 -1.45 0.53 2.13
N GLY A 155 -1.80 1.26 1.07
CA GLY A 155 -0.86 2.14 0.38
C GLY A 155 -1.49 2.91 -0.77
N PHE A 156 -0.76 3.91 -1.26
CA PHE A 156 -1.17 4.70 -2.42
C PHE A 156 -0.26 4.46 -3.61
N PHE A 157 -0.82 4.37 -4.81
CA PHE A 157 -0.05 4.47 -6.05
C PHE A 157 0.00 5.93 -6.52
N ALA A 158 1.22 6.49 -6.63
CA ALA A 158 1.44 7.82 -7.19
C ALA A 158 1.17 7.90 -8.70
N GLY A 159 1.13 6.75 -9.37
CA GLY A 159 0.82 6.64 -10.79
C GLY A 159 0.73 5.20 -11.26
N ASN A 160 0.02 5.00 -12.37
CA ASN A 160 -0.15 3.74 -13.06
C ASN A 160 0.30 3.88 -14.52
N GLU A 161 1.32 3.15 -14.92
CA GLU A 161 1.84 3.09 -16.30
C GLU A 161 2.04 4.45 -16.98
N ILE A 162 2.45 5.46 -16.21
CA ILE A 162 2.75 6.79 -16.73
C ILE A 162 3.96 6.72 -17.65
N VAL A 163 4.98 5.94 -17.29
CA VAL A 163 6.12 5.62 -18.15
C VAL A 163 5.88 4.25 -18.76
N ASN A 164 5.49 4.21 -20.03
CA ASN A 164 5.18 2.96 -20.73
C ASN A 164 5.59 2.93 -22.21
N ASP A 165 6.25 3.98 -22.69
CA ASP A 165 6.79 4.06 -24.04
C ASP A 165 7.98 5.03 -24.09
N LYS A 166 8.63 5.12 -25.25
CA LYS A 166 9.82 5.95 -25.44
C LYS A 166 9.56 7.43 -25.17
N ARG A 167 8.34 7.91 -25.48
CA ARG A 167 8.00 9.32 -25.34
C ARG A 167 7.79 9.67 -23.88
N SER A 168 7.03 8.85 -23.16
CA SER A 168 6.77 9.04 -21.73
C SER A 168 8.04 8.90 -20.89
N ALA A 169 8.92 7.94 -21.22
CA ALA A 169 10.23 7.77 -20.60
C ALA A 169 11.16 8.99 -20.76
N GLN A 170 10.93 9.85 -21.76
CA GLN A 170 11.69 11.08 -21.97
C GLN A 170 11.21 12.26 -21.09
N TYR A 171 10.00 12.20 -20.53
CA TYR A 171 9.36 13.36 -19.91
C TYR A 171 8.93 13.12 -18.46
N SER A 172 8.37 11.95 -18.17
CA SER A 172 7.62 11.68 -16.95
C SER A 172 8.38 11.08 -15.75
N PRO A 173 9.51 10.35 -15.88
CA PRO A 173 10.14 9.69 -14.74
C PRO A 173 10.36 10.60 -13.52
N ALA A 174 10.95 11.79 -13.73
CA ALA A 174 11.21 12.75 -12.66
C ALA A 174 9.93 13.29 -12.00
N TYR A 175 8.84 13.45 -12.75
CA TYR A 175 7.56 13.93 -12.21
C TYR A 175 6.88 12.87 -11.34
N VAL A 176 6.98 11.60 -11.72
CA VAL A 176 6.52 10.48 -10.89
C VAL A 176 7.29 10.47 -9.57
N LYS A 177 8.61 10.56 -9.64
CA LYS A 177 9.49 10.58 -8.46
C LYS A 177 9.23 11.77 -7.54
N GLU A 178 9.02 12.96 -8.09
CA GLU A 178 8.65 14.15 -7.31
C GLU A 178 7.25 14.02 -6.68
N LEU A 179 6.29 13.44 -7.39
CA LEU A 179 4.95 13.21 -6.85
C LEU A 179 4.97 12.26 -5.65
N ILE A 180 5.76 11.18 -5.72
CA ILE A 180 5.96 10.24 -4.60
C ILE A 180 6.41 10.99 -3.33
N GLY A 181 7.48 11.78 -3.42
CA GLY A 181 7.97 12.53 -2.25
C GLY A 181 7.00 13.63 -1.81
N THR A 182 6.29 14.27 -2.75
CA THR A 182 5.26 15.26 -2.46
C THR A 182 4.10 14.66 -1.66
N MET A 183 3.65 13.46 -2.02
CA MET A 183 2.64 12.71 -1.27
C MET A 183 3.14 12.31 0.11
N LYS A 184 4.37 11.78 0.21
CA LYS A 184 4.97 11.38 1.49
C LYS A 184 5.15 12.56 2.45
N ASN A 185 5.56 13.72 1.93
CA ASN A 185 5.63 14.97 2.69
C ASN A 185 4.25 15.43 3.19
N TYR A 186 3.19 15.26 2.39
CA TYR A 186 1.82 15.54 2.83
C TYR A 186 1.35 14.56 3.92
N ILE A 187 1.56 13.25 3.72
CA ILE A 187 1.22 12.20 4.69
C ILE A 187 1.92 12.48 6.02
N SER A 188 3.23 12.75 6.01
CA SER A 188 3.98 13.07 7.23
C SER A 188 3.48 14.32 7.97
N ALA A 189 2.77 15.23 7.29
CA ALA A 189 2.29 16.47 7.88
C ALA A 189 0.85 16.39 8.41
N HIS A 190 0.00 15.53 7.84
CA HIS A 190 -1.46 15.53 8.12
C HIS A 190 -2.08 14.17 8.43
N SER A 191 -1.41 13.06 8.10
CA SER A 191 -1.92 11.72 8.39
C SER A 191 -1.65 11.32 9.84
N PRO A 192 -2.58 10.63 10.53
CA PRO A 192 -2.33 10.08 11.87
C PRO A 192 -1.35 8.91 11.88
N ARG A 193 -0.98 8.39 10.70
CA ARG A 193 -0.10 7.23 10.54
C ARG A 193 0.78 7.34 9.30
N THR A 194 1.85 6.56 9.28
CA THR A 194 2.64 6.40 8.05
C THR A 194 1.88 5.50 7.07
N ILE A 195 1.84 5.89 5.80
CA ILE A 195 1.22 5.14 4.71
C ILE A 195 2.21 5.10 3.56
N PRO A 196 2.55 3.91 3.05
CA PRO A 196 3.54 3.81 2.00
C PRO A 196 2.99 4.34 0.67
N VAL A 197 3.87 4.98 -0.11
CA VAL A 197 3.57 5.48 -1.46
C VAL A 197 4.41 4.73 -2.49
N GLY A 198 3.72 4.04 -3.39
CA GLY A 198 4.30 3.22 -4.44
C GLY A 198 4.07 3.75 -5.85
N TYR A 199 4.47 2.95 -6.84
CA TYR A 199 4.18 3.15 -8.25
C TYR A 199 3.81 1.82 -8.92
N SER A 200 2.82 1.83 -9.83
CA SER A 200 2.40 0.67 -10.62
C SER A 200 2.90 0.82 -12.05
N ALA A 201 3.69 -0.15 -12.52
CA ALA A 201 4.41 -0.08 -13.78
C ALA A 201 3.92 -1.12 -14.79
N ALA A 202 3.97 -0.75 -16.07
CA ALA A 202 3.83 -1.70 -17.16
C ALA A 202 5.02 -2.66 -17.20
N ASP A 203 4.79 -3.91 -17.55
CA ASP A 203 5.84 -4.91 -17.76
C ASP A 203 6.52 -4.78 -19.15
N ASP A 204 7.03 -3.58 -19.46
CA ASP A 204 7.78 -3.30 -20.68
C ASP A 204 9.28 -3.54 -20.47
N LEU A 205 9.86 -4.42 -21.29
CA LEU A 205 11.27 -4.81 -21.20
C LEU A 205 12.27 -3.64 -21.27
N ASN A 206 11.90 -2.52 -21.91
CA ASN A 206 12.80 -1.37 -22.06
C ASN A 206 12.86 -0.48 -20.81
N TYR A 207 11.84 -0.53 -19.95
CA TYR A 207 11.69 0.42 -18.84
C TYR A 207 11.49 -0.24 -17.48
N ARG A 208 10.96 -1.48 -17.41
CA ARG A 208 10.49 -2.07 -16.15
C ARG A 208 11.55 -2.07 -15.05
N VAL A 209 12.79 -2.44 -15.40
CA VAL A 209 13.93 -2.52 -14.46
C VAL A 209 14.54 -1.15 -14.21
N SER A 210 14.87 -0.41 -15.27
CA SER A 210 15.51 0.90 -15.11
C SER A 210 14.62 1.91 -14.38
N LEU A 211 13.29 1.82 -14.56
CA LEU A 211 12.33 2.65 -13.84
C LEU A 211 12.22 2.24 -12.38
N SER A 212 12.20 0.94 -12.06
CA SER A 212 12.17 0.51 -10.67
C SER A 212 13.42 0.93 -9.92
N GLU A 213 14.60 0.79 -10.53
CA GLU A 213 15.89 1.21 -9.96
C GLU A 213 15.93 2.73 -9.73
N TYR A 214 15.45 3.52 -10.70
CA TYR A 214 15.38 4.97 -10.57
C TYR A 214 14.42 5.44 -9.48
N LEU A 215 13.25 4.82 -9.37
CA LEU A 215 12.25 5.19 -8.35
C LEU A 215 12.65 4.70 -6.95
N GLU A 216 13.39 3.60 -6.85
CA GLU A 216 13.94 3.10 -5.59
C GLU A 216 15.06 3.98 -5.04
N CYS A 217 15.96 4.46 -5.89
CA CYS A 217 17.18 5.11 -5.43
C CYS A 217 16.90 6.38 -4.59
N LYS A 218 17.77 6.65 -3.64
CA LYS A 218 17.71 7.86 -2.81
C LYS A 218 18.62 8.95 -3.36
N ASP A 219 18.05 10.14 -3.48
CA ASP A 219 18.79 11.39 -3.69
C ASP A 219 19.06 12.04 -2.33
N ASP A 220 20.30 12.43 -2.04
CA ASP A 220 20.69 12.96 -0.71
C ASP A 220 19.88 14.19 -0.28
N ASP A 221 19.50 15.05 -1.25
CA ASP A 221 18.72 16.27 -1.00
C ASP A 221 17.22 16.02 -0.81
N LYS A 222 16.71 14.86 -1.26
CA LYS A 222 15.28 14.48 -1.24
C LYS A 222 15.11 12.97 -1.02
N PRO A 223 15.55 12.42 0.12
CA PRO A 223 15.47 10.98 0.37
C PRO A 223 14.03 10.46 0.39
N GLU A 224 13.04 11.32 0.66
CA GLU A 224 11.62 11.00 0.65
C GLU A 224 11.08 10.67 -0.75
N ASN A 225 11.75 11.11 -1.82
CA ASN A 225 11.35 10.83 -3.20
C ASN A 225 11.56 9.36 -3.60
N SER A 226 12.30 8.58 -2.80
CA SER A 226 12.43 7.13 -2.96
C SER A 226 11.06 6.46 -2.74
N VAL A 227 10.69 5.57 -3.65
CA VAL A 227 9.44 4.80 -3.59
C VAL A 227 9.43 3.85 -2.39
N ASP A 228 8.27 3.66 -1.78
CA ASP A 228 8.11 2.73 -0.66
C ASP A 228 7.87 1.30 -1.14
N PHE A 229 7.15 1.09 -2.26
CA PHE A 229 6.92 -0.21 -2.89
C PHE A 229 6.71 -0.10 -4.41
N TYR A 230 6.82 -1.21 -5.14
CA TYR A 230 6.69 -1.23 -6.59
C TYR A 230 5.70 -2.29 -7.07
N GLY A 231 4.75 -1.91 -7.92
CA GLY A 231 3.80 -2.80 -8.56
C GLY A 231 4.20 -3.06 -10.02
N VAL A 232 4.11 -4.31 -10.47
CA VAL A 232 4.29 -4.69 -11.88
C VAL A 232 2.99 -5.25 -12.44
N ASN A 233 2.49 -4.68 -13.53
CA ASN A 233 1.34 -5.21 -14.26
C ASN A 233 1.83 -6.30 -15.23
N SER A 234 1.86 -7.55 -14.78
CA SER A 234 2.43 -8.66 -15.55
C SER A 234 1.38 -9.63 -16.06
N TYR A 235 1.28 -9.72 -17.39
CA TYR A 235 0.40 -10.63 -18.11
C TYR A 235 1.18 -11.71 -18.87
N GLN A 236 2.43 -11.99 -18.48
CA GLN A 236 3.29 -12.93 -19.22
C GLN A 236 2.80 -14.40 -19.13
N TRP A 237 2.11 -14.76 -18.04
CA TRP A 237 1.57 -16.10 -17.84
C TRP A 237 0.19 -16.27 -18.47
N CYS A 238 0.10 -16.92 -19.63
CA CYS A 238 -1.16 -17.19 -20.32
C CYS A 238 -1.45 -18.71 -20.42
N GLY A 239 -2.52 -19.17 -19.78
CA GLY A 239 -2.91 -20.58 -19.80
C GLY A 239 -2.00 -21.47 -18.96
N GLN A 240 -1.61 -22.62 -19.50
CA GLN A 240 -0.68 -23.53 -18.82
C GLN A 240 0.77 -23.18 -19.16
N GLN A 241 1.57 -22.82 -18.16
CA GLN A 241 2.98 -22.43 -18.30
C GLN A 241 3.82 -23.01 -17.14
N THR A 242 5.13 -22.79 -17.21
CA THR A 242 6.07 -22.91 -16.09
C THR A 242 6.70 -21.54 -15.80
N MET A 243 7.51 -21.42 -14.75
CA MET A 243 8.32 -20.23 -14.48
C MET A 243 9.16 -19.78 -15.68
N GLN A 244 9.76 -20.74 -16.40
CA GLN A 244 10.62 -20.48 -17.55
C GLN A 244 9.83 -20.11 -18.81
N THR A 245 8.72 -20.81 -19.09
CA THR A 245 7.97 -20.57 -20.34
C THR A 245 7.10 -19.31 -20.24
N SER A 246 6.71 -18.91 -19.03
CA SER A 246 6.06 -17.61 -18.79
C SER A 246 7.06 -16.45 -18.81
N GLY A 247 8.31 -16.65 -18.39
CA GLY A 247 9.29 -15.57 -18.17
C GLY A 247 9.29 -15.02 -16.74
N TYR A 248 8.54 -15.64 -15.83
CA TYR A 248 8.52 -15.27 -14.41
C TYR A 248 9.86 -15.52 -13.73
N ASP A 249 10.65 -16.49 -14.18
CA ASP A 249 12.03 -16.67 -13.72
C ASP A 249 12.89 -15.43 -13.98
N THR A 250 12.75 -14.83 -15.17
CA THR A 250 13.44 -13.62 -15.58
C THR A 250 12.96 -12.41 -14.77
N LEU A 251 11.67 -12.35 -14.44
CA LEU A 251 11.13 -11.32 -13.53
C LEU A 251 11.69 -11.45 -12.12
N VAL A 252 11.72 -12.68 -11.58
CA VAL A 252 12.31 -12.94 -10.25
C VAL A 252 13.78 -12.52 -10.22
N ASP A 253 14.55 -12.84 -11.25
CA ASP A 253 15.95 -12.45 -11.33
C ASP A 253 16.14 -10.93 -11.44
N ALA A 254 15.27 -10.24 -12.20
CA ALA A 254 15.33 -8.78 -12.35
C ALA A 254 15.09 -8.01 -11.05
N TYR A 255 14.23 -8.52 -10.15
CA TYR A 255 13.90 -7.86 -8.88
C TYR A 255 14.56 -8.49 -7.65
N ARG A 256 15.45 -9.48 -7.84
CA ARG A 256 16.05 -10.23 -6.73
C ARG A 256 16.76 -9.32 -5.72
N SER A 257 17.47 -8.31 -6.21
CA SER A 257 18.22 -7.32 -5.42
C SER A 257 17.44 -6.03 -5.13
N TYR A 258 16.15 -6.00 -5.41
CA TYR A 258 15.30 -4.86 -5.07
C TYR A 258 15.12 -4.77 -3.55
N SER A 259 15.36 -3.59 -2.96
CA SER A 259 15.34 -3.34 -1.51
C SER A 259 13.95 -3.04 -0.95
N LYS A 260 12.94 -2.89 -1.81
CA LYS A 260 11.55 -2.56 -1.43
C LYS A 260 10.59 -3.71 -1.71
N PRO A 261 9.41 -3.76 -1.08
CA PRO A 261 8.36 -4.68 -1.50
C PRO A 261 8.03 -4.48 -2.99
N VAL A 262 8.04 -5.58 -3.74
CA VAL A 262 7.54 -5.64 -5.12
C VAL A 262 6.42 -6.66 -5.20
N PHE A 263 5.38 -6.42 -6.00
CA PHE A 263 4.27 -7.37 -6.19
C PHE A 263 3.67 -7.20 -7.58
N PHE A 264 2.81 -8.14 -8.00
CA PHE A 264 2.04 -7.96 -9.22
C PHE A 264 0.83 -7.09 -8.96
N SER A 265 0.90 -5.82 -9.39
CA SER A 265 -0.22 -4.89 -9.24
C SER A 265 -1.38 -5.21 -10.17
N GLU A 266 -1.13 -6.01 -11.21
CA GLU A 266 -2.12 -6.67 -12.06
C GLU A 266 -1.52 -8.00 -12.57
N PHE A 267 -2.33 -9.05 -12.63
CA PHE A 267 -2.03 -10.28 -13.38
C PHE A 267 -3.31 -10.99 -13.83
N GLY A 268 -3.16 -12.03 -14.68
CA GLY A 268 -4.26 -12.89 -15.11
C GLY A 268 -4.57 -12.76 -16.60
N CYS A 269 -3.60 -13.13 -17.45
CA CYS A 269 -3.73 -13.07 -18.91
C CYS A 269 -4.98 -13.82 -19.43
N ASN A 270 -5.80 -13.15 -20.22
CA ASN A 270 -7.06 -13.68 -20.76
C ASN A 270 -6.96 -14.29 -22.18
N LYS A 271 -5.73 -14.55 -22.70
CA LYS A 271 -5.54 -15.18 -24.02
C LYS A 271 -6.08 -16.62 -24.11
N VAL A 272 -6.19 -17.31 -22.98
CA VAL A 272 -6.78 -18.65 -22.87
C VAL A 272 -7.92 -18.58 -21.86
N LEU A 273 -9.13 -18.90 -22.31
CA LEU A 273 -10.35 -18.84 -21.51
C LEU A 273 -10.99 -20.22 -21.33
N PRO A 274 -11.64 -20.49 -20.18
CA PRO A 274 -11.57 -19.70 -18.94
C PRO A 274 -10.12 -19.64 -18.43
N ARG A 275 -9.75 -18.54 -17.75
CA ARG A 275 -8.39 -18.37 -17.23
C ARG A 275 -8.07 -19.48 -16.25
N GLN A 276 -6.88 -20.06 -16.37
CA GLN A 276 -6.50 -21.22 -15.55
C GLN A 276 -5.90 -20.84 -14.20
N PHE A 277 -5.41 -19.60 -14.03
CA PHE A 277 -4.82 -19.08 -12.79
C PHE A 277 -3.74 -19.97 -12.15
N GLN A 278 -2.99 -20.72 -12.97
CA GLN A 278 -1.92 -21.60 -12.47
C GLN A 278 -0.77 -20.80 -11.85
N GLU A 279 -0.56 -19.57 -12.31
CA GLU A 279 0.40 -18.61 -11.79
C GLU A 279 0.25 -18.35 -10.29
N ILE A 280 -0.95 -18.51 -9.71
CA ILE A 280 -1.19 -18.30 -8.28
C ILE A 280 -0.39 -19.30 -7.44
N GLY A 281 -0.29 -20.57 -7.88
CA GLY A 281 0.51 -21.57 -7.17
C GLY A 281 2.00 -21.21 -7.13
N TYR A 282 2.50 -20.55 -8.17
CA TYR A 282 3.89 -20.12 -8.27
C TYR A 282 4.13 -18.80 -7.53
N LEU A 283 3.20 -17.84 -7.63
CA LEU A 283 3.30 -16.51 -7.00
C LEU A 283 3.46 -16.60 -5.49
N PHE A 284 2.85 -17.60 -4.86
CA PHE A 284 2.97 -17.89 -3.43
C PHE A 284 3.91 -19.07 -3.12
N SER A 285 4.74 -19.51 -4.07
CA SER A 285 5.81 -20.49 -3.84
C SER A 285 7.12 -19.82 -3.43
N GLU A 286 8.06 -20.57 -2.85
CA GLU A 286 9.36 -20.05 -2.40
C GLU A 286 10.17 -19.36 -3.51
N GLU A 287 10.05 -19.85 -4.74
CA GLU A 287 10.72 -19.28 -5.90
C GLU A 287 10.29 -17.84 -6.17
N MET A 288 9.03 -17.48 -5.86
CA MET A 288 8.51 -16.13 -6.09
C MET A 288 8.37 -15.31 -4.81
N TYR A 289 7.89 -15.86 -3.70
CA TYR A 289 7.66 -15.08 -2.47
C TYR A 289 8.96 -14.52 -1.86
N SER A 290 10.12 -15.06 -2.25
CA SER A 290 11.43 -14.55 -1.86
C SER A 290 11.76 -13.18 -2.51
N VAL A 291 10.98 -12.79 -3.52
CA VAL A 291 11.08 -11.52 -4.24
C VAL A 291 9.75 -10.77 -4.20
N PHE A 292 8.65 -11.38 -4.63
CA PHE A 292 7.35 -10.76 -4.77
C PHE A 292 6.44 -10.97 -3.56
N CYS A 293 5.76 -9.91 -3.12
CA CYS A 293 4.81 -9.91 -2.00
C CYS A 293 3.38 -10.25 -2.43
N GLY A 294 3.21 -11.17 -3.38
CA GLY A 294 1.90 -11.58 -3.92
C GLY A 294 1.44 -10.74 -5.11
N GLY A 295 0.13 -10.52 -5.25
CA GLY A 295 -0.44 -9.70 -6.31
C GLY A 295 -1.97 -9.66 -6.39
N LEU A 296 -2.47 -8.89 -7.37
CA LEU A 296 -3.89 -8.69 -7.63
C LEU A 296 -4.30 -9.19 -9.02
N VAL A 297 -5.39 -9.95 -9.09
CA VAL A 297 -5.98 -10.36 -10.36
C VAL A 297 -6.73 -9.20 -11.00
N TYR A 298 -6.43 -8.92 -12.27
CA TYR A 298 -7.18 -7.98 -13.10
C TYR A 298 -8.28 -8.73 -13.86
N GLU A 299 -9.57 -8.49 -13.67
CA GLU A 299 -10.21 -7.60 -12.69
C GLU A 299 -11.54 -8.21 -12.23
N PHE A 300 -12.21 -7.59 -11.25
CA PHE A 300 -13.44 -8.12 -10.69
C PHE A 300 -14.63 -8.06 -11.65
N SER A 301 -14.91 -6.89 -12.24
CA SER A 301 -16.06 -6.69 -13.11
C SER A 301 -15.77 -7.05 -14.56
N GLN A 302 -16.73 -7.70 -15.20
CA GLN A 302 -16.68 -7.99 -16.61
C GLN A 302 -16.97 -6.72 -17.41
N GLU A 303 -15.99 -6.29 -18.18
CA GLU A 303 -16.09 -5.17 -19.10
C GLU A 303 -15.79 -5.64 -20.54
N ASP A 304 -15.80 -4.71 -21.51
CA ASP A 304 -15.52 -4.98 -22.93
C ASP A 304 -14.13 -5.64 -23.18
N ASN A 305 -13.20 -5.49 -22.23
CA ASN A 305 -11.85 -6.06 -22.29
C ASN A 305 -11.79 -7.57 -22.00
N ASN A 306 -12.88 -8.16 -21.50
CA ASN A 306 -13.02 -9.58 -21.18
C ASN A 306 -12.10 -10.14 -20.09
N TYR A 307 -11.97 -9.41 -18.97
CA TYR A 307 -11.15 -9.80 -17.81
C TYR A 307 -11.94 -10.08 -16.53
N GLY A 308 -13.27 -9.98 -16.56
CA GLY A 308 -14.10 -10.04 -15.35
C GLY A 308 -14.12 -11.40 -14.66
N LEU A 309 -14.44 -11.35 -13.36
CA LEU A 309 -14.82 -12.51 -12.56
C LEU A 309 -16.34 -12.56 -12.36
N VAL A 310 -17.01 -11.41 -12.41
CA VAL A 310 -18.47 -11.29 -12.29
C VAL A 310 -19.03 -10.37 -13.36
N GLU A 311 -20.27 -10.59 -13.77
CA GLU A 311 -20.97 -9.75 -14.72
C GLU A 311 -22.20 -9.12 -14.06
N TYR A 312 -22.24 -7.79 -14.02
CA TYR A 312 -23.38 -7.02 -13.54
C TYR A 312 -24.49 -7.00 -14.61
N GLN A 313 -25.70 -7.38 -14.23
CA GLN A 313 -26.86 -7.47 -15.12
C GLN A 313 -27.68 -6.17 -15.10
N GLU A 314 -28.50 -5.97 -16.14
CA GLU A 314 -29.40 -4.80 -16.24
C GLU A 314 -30.44 -4.72 -15.11
N ASP A 315 -30.76 -5.85 -14.46
CA ASP A 315 -31.73 -5.93 -13.36
C ASP A 315 -31.10 -5.84 -11.97
N ASP A 316 -29.89 -5.28 -11.89
CA ASP A 316 -29.03 -5.17 -10.71
C ASP A 316 -28.51 -6.51 -10.15
N SER A 317 -28.88 -7.65 -10.73
CA SER A 317 -28.33 -8.95 -10.35
C SER A 317 -26.86 -9.11 -10.79
N VAL A 318 -26.15 -10.06 -10.18
CA VAL A 318 -24.73 -10.30 -10.48
C VAL A 318 -24.50 -11.76 -10.77
N GLN A 319 -23.92 -12.04 -11.93
CA GLN A 319 -23.59 -13.39 -12.35
C GLN A 319 -22.12 -13.69 -12.12
N LEU A 320 -21.81 -14.76 -11.38
CA LEU A 320 -20.45 -15.27 -11.26
C LEU A 320 -20.00 -15.88 -12.59
N LEU A 321 -18.78 -15.62 -13.03
CA LEU A 321 -18.23 -16.21 -14.25
C LEU A 321 -17.36 -17.45 -13.94
N ALA A 322 -17.01 -18.20 -14.98
CA ALA A 322 -16.17 -19.41 -14.83
C ALA A 322 -14.81 -19.12 -14.17
N ASP A 323 -14.27 -17.93 -14.42
CA ASP A 323 -13.00 -17.47 -13.87
C ASP A 323 -13.08 -17.25 -12.34
N PHE A 324 -14.23 -16.82 -11.80
CA PHE A 324 -14.44 -16.67 -10.35
C PHE A 324 -14.24 -18.01 -9.63
N GLU A 325 -14.90 -19.06 -10.10
CA GLU A 325 -14.77 -20.40 -9.48
C GLU A 325 -13.34 -20.94 -9.58
N LYS A 326 -12.68 -20.69 -10.73
CA LYS A 326 -11.31 -21.14 -10.94
C LYS A 326 -10.35 -20.41 -10.01
N LEU A 327 -10.47 -19.08 -9.92
CA LEU A 327 -9.68 -18.25 -9.02
C LEU A 327 -9.85 -18.67 -7.57
N LYS A 328 -11.11 -18.80 -7.11
CA LYS A 328 -11.46 -19.28 -5.77
C LYS A 328 -10.75 -20.58 -5.43
N SER A 329 -10.76 -21.56 -6.35
CA SER A 329 -10.12 -22.86 -6.13
C SER A 329 -8.60 -22.77 -5.93
N HIS A 330 -7.94 -21.79 -6.55
CA HIS A 330 -6.51 -21.55 -6.35
C HIS A 330 -6.24 -20.82 -5.03
N TYR A 331 -7.01 -19.78 -4.71
CA TYR A 331 -6.83 -19.00 -3.48
C TYR A 331 -7.13 -19.76 -2.17
N GLN A 332 -7.99 -20.77 -2.21
CA GLN A 332 -8.27 -21.61 -1.04
C GLN A 332 -7.09 -22.47 -0.58
N ASN A 333 -6.11 -22.71 -1.45
CA ASN A 333 -4.98 -23.61 -1.19
C ASN A 333 -3.67 -22.85 -0.91
N ILE A 334 -3.72 -21.53 -0.70
CA ILE A 334 -2.53 -20.73 -0.46
C ILE A 334 -2.15 -20.72 1.03
N GLU A 335 -0.87 -21.03 1.28
CA GLU A 335 -0.22 -20.86 2.58
C GLU A 335 0.81 -19.73 2.47
N PHE A 336 0.83 -18.83 3.44
CA PHE A 336 1.83 -17.74 3.49
C PHE A 336 3.06 -18.17 4.29
N PRO A 337 4.27 -17.80 3.86
CA PRO A 337 5.49 -18.09 4.62
C PRO A 337 5.48 -17.34 5.96
N SER A 338 6.20 -17.87 6.94
CA SER A 338 6.42 -17.16 8.21
C SER A 338 7.51 -16.08 8.06
N MET A 339 7.53 -15.08 8.94
CA MET A 339 8.67 -14.13 8.99
C MET A 339 10.02 -14.84 9.18
N LYS A 340 10.05 -15.98 9.88
CA LYS A 340 11.27 -16.78 10.05
C LYS A 340 11.73 -17.34 8.70
N THR A 341 10.82 -17.93 7.94
CA THR A 341 11.08 -18.47 6.60
C THR A 341 11.60 -17.39 5.64
N LEU A 342 11.01 -16.18 5.68
CA LEU A 342 11.46 -15.06 4.85
C LEU A 342 12.89 -14.64 5.21
N LYS A 343 13.22 -14.50 6.49
CA LYS A 343 14.58 -14.15 6.92
C LYS A 343 15.64 -15.17 6.51
N GLU A 344 15.27 -16.44 6.33
CA GLU A 344 16.18 -17.50 5.91
C GLU A 344 16.34 -17.58 4.38
N THR A 345 15.35 -17.10 3.62
CA THR A 345 15.29 -17.24 2.15
C THR A 345 15.56 -15.95 1.39
N VAL A 346 15.44 -14.80 2.05
CA VAL A 346 15.48 -13.48 1.43
C VAL A 346 16.78 -12.75 1.76
N GLN A 347 17.53 -12.37 0.73
CA GLN A 347 18.67 -11.47 0.87
C GLN A 347 18.18 -10.03 1.10
N MET A 348 18.73 -9.38 2.11
CA MET A 348 18.47 -7.98 2.42
C MET A 348 19.41 -7.09 1.64
N GLU A 349 18.86 -6.04 1.04
CA GLU A 349 19.60 -5.04 0.28
C GLU A 349 19.32 -3.67 0.89
N GLU A 350 20.34 -2.81 0.93
CA GLU A 350 20.15 -1.42 1.31
C GLU A 350 19.59 -0.64 0.12
N THR A 351 18.80 0.40 0.40
CA THR A 351 18.33 1.27 -0.69
C THR A 351 19.52 2.00 -1.35
N PRO A 352 19.72 1.86 -2.68
CA PRO A 352 20.85 2.44 -3.38
C PRO A 352 20.78 3.97 -3.47
N SER A 353 21.93 4.60 -3.64
CA SER A 353 22.02 6.00 -4.10
C SER A 353 21.71 6.10 -5.59
N CYS A 354 21.18 7.24 -6.04
CA CYS A 354 20.86 7.43 -7.45
C CYS A 354 22.11 7.50 -8.35
N ALA A 355 22.02 6.85 -9.51
CA ALA A 355 23.01 6.92 -10.58
C ALA A 355 22.83 8.20 -11.42
N GLU A 356 23.85 8.55 -12.19
CA GLU A 356 23.79 9.69 -13.13
C GLU A 356 22.83 9.42 -14.30
N ASP A 357 22.72 8.16 -14.73
CA ASP A 357 21.89 7.72 -15.84
C ASP A 357 21.21 6.37 -15.57
N TYR A 358 20.11 6.14 -16.29
CA TYR A 358 19.34 4.91 -16.26
C TYR A 358 18.94 4.53 -17.68
N GLU A 359 19.01 3.24 -18.01
CA GLU A 359 18.75 2.77 -19.37
C GLU A 359 17.36 3.21 -19.86
N ASN A 360 17.31 3.81 -21.05
CA ASN A 360 16.10 4.27 -21.72
C ASN A 360 15.28 5.36 -21.00
N LEU A 361 15.78 5.94 -19.89
CA LEU A 361 15.08 6.99 -19.13
C LEU A 361 15.76 8.36 -19.27
N LYS A 362 14.95 9.41 -19.24
CA LYS A 362 15.44 10.79 -19.05
C LYS A 362 14.96 11.32 -17.70
N ILE A 363 15.90 11.56 -16.79
CA ILE A 363 15.62 11.91 -15.39
C ILE A 363 15.87 13.40 -15.05
N GLU A 364 16.41 14.18 -15.99
CA GLU A 364 16.88 15.56 -15.78
C GLU A 364 15.78 16.64 -15.95
N SER A 365 14.50 16.26 -15.88
CA SER A 365 13.40 17.20 -16.10
C SER A 365 13.38 18.31 -15.03
N LYS A 366 13.26 19.57 -15.47
CA LYS A 366 13.14 20.71 -14.55
C LYS A 366 11.72 20.79 -13.99
N ILE A 367 11.57 20.50 -12.72
CA ILE A 367 10.30 20.63 -11.99
C ILE A 367 10.33 21.92 -11.17
N ALA A 368 9.20 22.63 -11.12
CA ALA A 368 9.08 23.85 -10.33
C ALA A 368 9.31 23.54 -8.84
N LYS A 369 10.28 24.20 -8.22
CA LYS A 369 10.56 24.03 -6.78
C LYS A 369 9.39 24.52 -5.94
N ASN A 370 9.12 23.84 -4.83
CA ASN A 370 8.11 24.20 -3.83
C ASN A 370 6.65 24.20 -4.34
N LEU A 371 6.36 23.58 -5.50
CA LEU A 371 5.00 23.38 -5.94
C LEU A 371 4.25 22.52 -4.90
N GLY A 372 3.03 22.92 -4.51
CA GLY A 372 2.28 22.23 -3.47
C GLY A 372 2.72 22.51 -2.03
N SER A 373 3.86 23.17 -1.79
CA SER A 373 4.35 23.47 -0.42
C SER A 373 3.34 24.26 0.43
N SER A 374 2.57 25.17 -0.18
CA SER A 374 1.49 25.87 0.53
C SER A 374 0.34 24.94 0.89
N LEU A 375 0.03 23.93 0.07
CA LEU A 375 -1.02 22.95 0.36
C LEU A 375 -0.55 22.00 1.45
N ILE A 376 0.69 21.48 1.36
CA ILE A 376 1.31 20.66 2.41
C ILE A 376 1.36 21.42 3.75
N LYS A 377 1.67 22.72 3.76
CA LYS A 377 1.68 23.46 5.02
C LYS A 377 0.29 23.68 5.63
N LYS A 378 -0.75 23.85 4.81
CA LYS A 378 -2.09 24.24 5.25
C LYS A 378 -3.04 23.06 5.44
N GLY A 379 -2.75 21.92 4.81
CA GLY A 379 -3.72 20.86 4.55
C GLY A 379 -4.70 21.25 3.44
N VAL A 380 -5.45 20.26 2.94
CA VAL A 380 -6.60 20.49 2.06
C VAL A 380 -7.92 20.42 2.85
N LYS A 381 -9.00 20.94 2.26
CA LYS A 381 -10.35 20.82 2.83
C LYS A 381 -11.09 19.66 2.19
N VAL A 382 -11.24 18.59 2.94
CA VAL A 382 -12.05 17.41 2.60
C VAL A 382 -12.55 16.77 3.90
N GLU A 383 -13.65 16.03 3.83
CA GLU A 383 -14.09 15.22 4.97
C GLU A 383 -13.10 14.07 5.18
N LYS A 384 -12.56 13.94 6.39
CA LYS A 384 -11.68 12.83 6.77
C LYS A 384 -12.52 11.57 6.86
N GLY A 385 -12.01 10.46 6.34
CA GLY A 385 -12.64 9.15 6.48
C GLY A 385 -12.73 8.74 7.95
N LYS A 386 -13.75 7.95 8.30
CA LYS A 386 -13.88 7.36 9.63
C LYS A 386 -14.63 6.05 9.55
N TYR A 387 -14.34 5.15 10.48
CA TYR A 387 -15.20 3.98 10.64
C TYR A 387 -16.51 4.39 11.30
N ILE A 388 -17.61 3.73 10.90
CA ILE A 388 -18.95 3.98 11.42
C ILE A 388 -19.57 2.71 11.98
N ASP A 389 -20.58 2.84 12.82
CA ASP A 389 -21.38 1.69 13.22
C ASP A 389 -22.17 1.16 12.01
N ILE A 390 -21.94 -0.10 11.64
CA ILE A 390 -22.67 -0.80 10.58
C ILE A 390 -23.71 -1.71 11.21
N HIS A 391 -24.98 -1.49 10.87
CA HIS A 391 -26.07 -2.36 11.33
C HIS A 391 -26.06 -3.71 10.58
N GLU A 392 -26.61 -4.74 11.23
CA GLU A 392 -26.54 -6.12 10.71
C GLU A 392 -27.24 -6.32 9.35
N ASP A 393 -28.23 -5.49 9.03
CA ASP A 393 -28.91 -5.47 7.74
C ASP A 393 -28.05 -4.88 6.63
N GLN A 394 -27.15 -3.94 6.93
CA GLN A 394 -26.20 -3.36 5.97
C GLN A 394 -25.08 -4.32 5.60
N LEU A 395 -24.77 -5.31 6.45
CA LEU A 395 -23.82 -6.39 6.12
C LEU A 395 -24.43 -7.45 5.20
N SER A 396 -25.73 -7.37 4.91
CA SER A 396 -26.46 -8.32 4.08
C SER A 396 -26.79 -7.70 2.73
N THR A 397 -26.80 -8.51 1.67
CA THR A 397 -27.24 -8.04 0.35
C THR A 397 -28.60 -8.63 -0.02
N ASN A 398 -29.48 -7.79 -0.55
CA ASN A 398 -30.75 -8.22 -1.17
C ASN A 398 -30.62 -8.45 -2.68
N VAL A 399 -29.44 -8.16 -3.25
CA VAL A 399 -29.17 -8.35 -4.67
C VAL A 399 -29.17 -9.84 -5.00
N THR A 400 -29.79 -10.22 -6.11
CA THR A 400 -29.73 -11.61 -6.58
C THR A 400 -28.34 -11.89 -7.15
N ILE A 401 -27.69 -12.91 -6.61
CA ILE A 401 -26.42 -13.43 -7.15
C ILE A 401 -26.72 -14.74 -7.87
N LEU A 402 -26.24 -14.85 -9.10
CA LEU A 402 -26.36 -16.03 -9.96
C LEU A 402 -25.00 -16.73 -10.04
N ASP A 403 -24.98 -18.06 -10.08
CA ASP A 403 -23.78 -18.82 -10.38
C ASP A 403 -23.42 -18.77 -11.88
N LYS A 404 -22.33 -19.43 -12.27
CA LYS A 404 -21.88 -19.47 -13.68
C LYS A 404 -22.86 -20.13 -14.65
N HIS A 405 -23.86 -20.84 -14.14
CA HIS A 405 -24.90 -21.49 -14.93
C HIS A 405 -26.16 -20.62 -15.05
N GLY A 406 -26.21 -19.49 -14.34
CA GLY A 406 -27.37 -18.59 -14.29
C GLY A 406 -28.40 -19.00 -13.23
N ASP A 407 -28.09 -20.00 -12.39
CA ASP A 407 -28.94 -20.42 -11.28
C ASP A 407 -28.68 -19.55 -10.04
N ARG A 408 -29.63 -19.47 -9.10
CA ARG A 408 -29.41 -18.72 -7.85
C ARG A 408 -28.22 -19.28 -7.07
N TRP A 409 -27.22 -18.44 -6.84
CA TRP A 409 -26.05 -18.80 -6.07
C TRP A 409 -26.41 -19.14 -4.62
N ASN A 410 -25.87 -20.24 -4.11
CA ASN A 410 -26.18 -20.78 -2.77
C ASN A 410 -25.10 -20.45 -1.73
N GLY A 411 -24.40 -19.33 -1.90
CA GLY A 411 -23.37 -18.88 -0.97
C GLY A 411 -23.90 -18.17 0.27
N PRO A 412 -23.00 -17.62 1.09
CA PRO A 412 -23.37 -16.76 2.22
C PRO A 412 -24.22 -15.56 1.73
N LYS A 413 -25.05 -15.01 2.62
CA LYS A 413 -25.90 -13.83 2.31
C LYS A 413 -25.49 -12.55 3.05
N LYS A 414 -24.49 -12.69 3.91
CA LYS A 414 -24.04 -11.65 4.83
C LYS A 414 -22.53 -11.75 4.96
N ILE A 415 -21.89 -10.58 5.03
CA ILE A 415 -20.46 -10.45 5.30
C ILE A 415 -20.13 -11.07 6.66
N GLU A 416 -19.11 -11.93 6.69
CA GLU A 416 -18.53 -12.46 7.91
C GLU A 416 -17.65 -11.39 8.57
N ILE A 417 -17.90 -11.08 9.85
CA ILE A 417 -17.04 -10.15 10.60
C ILE A 417 -15.76 -10.89 11.01
N ARG A 418 -14.64 -10.55 10.37
CA ARG A 418 -13.30 -11.08 10.66
C ARG A 418 -12.49 -10.18 11.56
N GLN A 419 -12.75 -8.88 11.51
CA GLN A 419 -12.19 -7.88 12.41
C GLN A 419 -13.36 -7.13 13.04
N SER A 420 -13.44 -7.14 14.37
CA SER A 420 -14.32 -6.17 15.05
C SER A 420 -13.63 -4.81 15.00
N LEU A 421 -14.40 -3.73 15.04
CA LEU A 421 -13.88 -2.37 15.16
C LEU A 421 -14.07 -1.94 16.61
N THR A 422 -13.06 -1.31 17.19
CA THR A 422 -13.14 -0.77 18.54
C THR A 422 -13.67 0.65 18.53
N LEU A 423 -14.03 1.16 19.72
CA LEU A 423 -14.34 2.58 19.91
C LEU A 423 -13.18 3.49 19.44
N ALA A 424 -11.94 3.07 19.64
CA ALA A 424 -10.75 3.77 19.16
C ALA A 424 -10.74 3.89 17.61
N ASP A 425 -11.10 2.82 16.90
CA ASP A 425 -11.23 2.86 15.44
C ASP A 425 -12.39 3.76 14.99
N LEU A 426 -13.51 3.76 15.73
CA LEU A 426 -14.68 4.58 15.43
C LEU A 426 -14.45 6.07 15.72
N GLU A 427 -13.63 6.38 16.72
CA GLU A 427 -13.32 7.76 17.13
C GLU A 427 -12.07 8.34 16.43
N GLY A 428 -11.32 7.52 15.68
CA GLY A 428 -10.15 7.92 14.92
C GLY A 428 -9.03 8.43 15.82
N GLU A 429 -8.25 7.53 16.43
CA GLU A 429 -7.19 7.91 17.38
C GLU A 429 -6.20 8.95 16.80
N GLU A 430 -6.21 10.14 17.39
CA GLU A 430 -5.03 11.00 17.44
C GLU A 430 -4.02 10.33 18.39
N GLN A 431 -3.09 9.57 17.83
CA GLN A 431 -2.05 8.91 18.61
C GLN A 431 -1.11 9.99 19.20
N GLU A 432 -1.20 10.21 20.51
CA GLU A 432 -0.16 10.88 21.27
C GLU A 432 1.08 9.96 21.27
N ASP A 433 2.08 10.30 20.45
CA ASP A 433 3.39 9.64 20.46
C ASP A 433 3.99 9.69 21.87
N ALA A 434 3.91 8.57 22.58
CA ALA A 434 4.74 8.30 23.73
C ALA A 434 6.18 8.07 23.23
N ASP A 435 7.07 9.02 23.56
CA ASP A 435 8.52 8.98 23.37
C ASP A 435 9.13 7.64 23.87
N GLU A 436 9.25 6.64 22.99
CA GLU A 436 10.12 5.46 23.17
C GLU A 436 10.90 5.17 21.87
N ASP A 437 11.72 6.11 21.42
CA ASP A 437 12.95 5.82 20.65
C ASP A 437 13.82 7.09 20.52
N LYS A 438 14.34 7.56 21.66
CA LYS A 438 15.43 8.55 21.72
C LYS A 438 16.60 7.99 22.53
N ASP A 439 17.15 6.85 22.12
CA ASP A 439 18.41 6.39 22.73
C ASP A 439 19.29 5.54 21.80
N ASP A 440 19.56 5.99 20.56
CA ASP A 440 20.69 5.40 19.79
C ASP A 440 21.49 6.32 18.85
N LEU A 441 21.33 7.64 18.97
CA LEU A 441 22.12 8.64 18.21
C LEU A 441 22.79 9.69 19.12
N LYS A 442 23.36 9.27 20.25
CA LYS A 442 24.28 10.09 21.08
C LYS A 442 25.42 9.27 21.66
N ARG A 443 26.17 8.54 20.82
CA ARG A 443 27.40 7.85 21.26
C ARG A 443 28.58 7.94 20.29
N LYS A 444 28.76 9.09 19.65
CA LYS A 444 30.03 9.48 19.01
C LYS A 444 30.21 10.99 19.12
N HIS A 445 30.72 11.48 20.25
CA HIS A 445 31.47 12.73 20.45
C HIS A 445 31.35 13.18 21.92
N ARG A 446 32.30 12.74 22.76
CA ARG A 446 32.86 13.44 23.94
C ARG A 446 33.50 12.43 24.89
N ASN A 447 34.77 12.12 24.63
CA ASN A 447 35.71 11.70 25.66
C ASN A 447 36.67 12.86 25.91
N SER A 448 36.40 13.69 26.91
CA SER A 448 37.46 14.25 27.75
C SER A 448 36.89 14.85 29.06
N ALA A 449 37.52 14.39 30.15
CA ALA A 449 37.69 15.03 31.46
C ALA A 449 36.45 15.27 32.36
N SER A 450 36.40 14.61 33.53
CA SER A 450 37.16 15.05 34.72
C SER A 450 36.80 14.30 36.03
N ILE A 451 37.63 14.54 37.07
CA ILE A 451 37.45 14.29 38.54
C ILE A 451 37.94 12.89 39.00
N SER A 452 38.84 12.70 39.99
CA SER A 452 39.34 13.49 41.14
C SER A 452 40.62 12.86 41.73
N GLY A 453 41.46 13.65 42.44
CA GLY A 453 42.28 13.16 43.56
C GLY A 453 43.75 13.62 43.57
N PRO A 454 44.29 14.24 44.65
CA PRO A 454 45.42 15.18 44.59
C PRO A 454 46.77 14.58 45.07
N LEU A 455 47.90 15.22 44.70
CA LEU A 455 49.01 15.60 45.60
C LEU A 455 50.23 16.22 44.86
N LEU A 456 50.61 17.40 45.37
CA LEU A 456 51.95 18.04 45.47
C LEU A 456 52.53 18.91 44.32
N PRO A 457 52.95 20.17 44.62
CA PRO A 457 53.37 21.19 43.65
C PRO A 457 54.88 21.51 43.68
N LEU A 458 55.40 22.12 42.60
CA LEU A 458 56.62 22.97 42.48
C LEU A 458 56.92 23.06 40.96
N GLY A 459 57.12 24.18 40.28
CA GLY A 459 57.17 25.61 40.52
C GLY A 459 57.65 26.29 39.22
N LEU A 460 57.33 27.59 39.04
CA LEU A 460 58.00 28.67 38.25
C LEU A 460 58.65 28.32 36.87
N CYS A 461 58.57 29.08 35.77
CA CYS A 461 58.52 30.52 35.50
C CYS A 461 58.30 30.65 33.96
N LEU A 462 57.36 31.46 33.45
CA LEU A 462 57.55 32.86 32.99
C LEU A 462 58.48 33.08 31.77
N LEU A 463 57.84 33.60 30.70
CA LEU A 463 58.24 34.74 29.84
C LEU A 463 58.86 34.49 28.43
N PHE A 464 58.04 34.86 27.43
CA PHE A 464 58.24 35.98 26.47
C PHE A 464 58.87 35.81 25.06
N PHE A 465 58.28 36.63 24.16
CA PHE A 465 58.77 37.25 22.90
C PHE A 465 58.94 36.33 21.66
N THR A 466 57.99 36.32 20.70
CA THR A 466 57.77 37.19 19.51
C THR A 466 58.58 36.87 18.25
N PHE A 467 57.86 36.89 17.12
CA PHE A 467 58.26 37.37 15.78
C PHE A 467 59.40 36.68 15.02
N SER A 468 59.09 36.04 13.89
CA SER A 468 59.34 36.61 12.54
C SER A 468 59.42 35.55 11.42
N LEU A 469 58.66 35.84 10.35
CA LEU A 469 58.95 35.71 8.92
C LEU A 469 59.30 34.37 8.23
N PHE A 470 58.41 34.05 7.27
CA PHE A 470 58.65 33.69 5.86
C PHE A 470 59.70 32.63 5.50
N PHE A 471 59.19 31.50 4.99
CA PHE A 471 59.34 31.08 3.59
C PHE A 471 58.04 30.46 3.08
#